data_AF-A0A3S5CKW8-F1
#
_entry.id   AF-A0A3S5CKW8-F1
#
_cell.length_a   1.000
_cell.length_b   1.000
_cell.length_c   1.000
_cell.angle_alpha   90.00
_cell.angle_beta   90.00
_cell.angle_gamma   90.00
#
_symmetry.space_group_name_H-M   'P 1'
#
loop_
_entity.id
_entity.type
_entity.pdbx_description
1 polymer ?
#
loop_
_entity_poly.entity_id
_entity_poly.type
_entity_poly.pdbx_seq_one_letter_code
_entity_poly.pdbx_strand_id
1 'polypeptide(L)'
;MGEFRTQQCPLFLEQQCQVHRPYTCFHWHFPNQKRRRPVLRPDGTFNYNPDVYCDKYDENTGSCADGDDCPYAHRNAGDTERRYHPRYFKTGNCIYETTESGACVKNGLHCAFAHGPEDLRLPVFDIREIQDPGSKFTVNLPASLEKERVLSEDPKWNGRSFALNDLHP
;
A
#
# COMPACT_ATOMS: atom_id res chain seq x y z
N MET A 1 -3.04 0.59 -11.79
CA MET A 1 -2.88 0.55 -10.32
C MET A 1 -1.49 0.18 -9.83
N GLY A 2 -0.75 -0.70 -10.52
CA GLY A 2 0.62 -1.07 -10.11
C GLY A 2 1.59 0.12 -9.96
N GLU A 3 1.28 1.24 -10.61
CA GLU A 3 2.06 2.49 -10.61
C GLU A 3 1.59 3.53 -9.58
N PHE A 4 0.60 3.21 -8.74
CA PHE A 4 0.13 4.13 -7.71
C PHE A 4 1.30 4.53 -6.80
N ARG A 5 1.55 5.84 -6.71
CA ARG A 5 2.62 6.49 -5.98
C ARG A 5 4.02 5.96 -6.26
N THR A 6 4.28 5.44 -7.47
CA THR A 6 5.64 5.05 -7.88
C THR A 6 6.42 6.19 -8.52
N GLN A 7 5.73 7.22 -9.03
CA GLN A 7 6.33 8.37 -9.74
C GLN A 7 5.95 9.69 -9.05
N GLN A 8 6.84 10.68 -9.11
CA GLN A 8 6.60 12.02 -8.58
C GLN A 8 5.55 12.74 -9.43
N CYS A 9 4.70 13.55 -8.80
CA CYS A 9 3.73 14.35 -9.54
C CYS A 9 4.42 15.52 -10.24
N PRO A 10 4.46 15.59 -11.58
CA PRO A 10 5.06 16.72 -12.29
C PRO A 10 4.28 18.02 -12.02
N LEU A 11 2.94 17.95 -11.96
CA LEU A 11 2.09 19.11 -11.67
C LEU A 11 2.30 19.65 -10.26
N PHE A 12 2.74 18.83 -9.30
CA PHE A 12 3.05 19.32 -7.95
C PHE A 12 4.33 20.15 -7.93
N LEU A 13 5.34 19.77 -8.72
CA LEU A 13 6.56 20.55 -8.90
C LEU A 13 6.27 21.94 -9.48
N GLU A 14 5.26 22.03 -10.34
CA GLU A 14 4.79 23.28 -10.94
C GLU A 14 3.73 24.00 -10.08
N GLN A 15 3.39 23.50 -8.89
CA GLN A 15 2.34 24.02 -8.00
C GLN A 15 0.93 24.02 -8.63
N GLN A 16 0.70 23.20 -9.66
CA GLN A 16 -0.55 23.09 -10.41
C GLN A 16 -1.39 21.85 -10.04
N CYS A 17 -0.88 20.95 -9.18
CA CYS A 17 -1.61 19.75 -8.79
C CYS A 17 -2.85 20.12 -7.96
N GLN A 18 -4.05 19.99 -8.52
CA GLN A 18 -5.31 20.34 -7.83
C GLN A 18 -5.80 19.24 -6.86
N VAL A 19 -5.25 18.03 -6.95
CA VAL A 19 -5.66 16.85 -6.16
C VAL A 19 -4.69 16.54 -5.00
N HIS A 20 -3.82 17.49 -4.65
CA HIS A 20 -2.93 17.37 -3.51
C HIS A 20 -3.65 17.46 -2.16
N ARG A 21 -4.87 18.00 -2.12
CA ARG A 21 -5.78 17.97 -0.96
C ARG A 21 -7.17 17.58 -1.48
N PRO A 22 -7.74 16.43 -1.09
CA PRO A 22 -7.43 15.60 0.07
C PRO A 22 -6.39 14.46 -0.16
N TYR A 23 -5.24 14.75 -0.79
CA TYR A 23 -4.17 13.77 -1.07
C TYR A 23 -4.60 12.56 -1.90
N THR A 24 -5.51 12.78 -2.85
CA THR A 24 -6.02 11.76 -3.78
C THR A 24 -5.18 11.64 -5.06
N CYS A 25 -4.08 12.39 -5.17
CA CYS A 25 -3.17 12.27 -6.30
C CYS A 25 -2.65 10.83 -6.47
N PHE A 26 -2.61 10.38 -7.73
CA PHE A 26 -2.05 9.09 -8.10
C PHE A 26 -0.53 9.03 -7.91
N HIS A 27 0.13 10.18 -8.01
CA HIS A 27 1.58 10.33 -7.88
C HIS A 27 1.96 10.79 -6.47
N TRP A 28 3.21 10.58 -6.08
CA TRP A 28 3.71 11.07 -4.80
C TRP A 28 4.16 12.54 -4.91
N HIS A 29 3.99 13.30 -3.83
CA HIS A 29 4.41 14.70 -3.73
C HIS A 29 5.65 14.84 -2.86
N PHE A 30 5.66 14.12 -1.74
CA PHE A 30 6.78 14.08 -0.79
C PHE A 30 7.46 12.71 -0.83
N PRO A 31 8.78 12.62 -0.57
CA PRO A 31 9.49 11.35 -0.64
C PRO A 31 8.91 10.27 0.29
N ASN A 32 8.40 10.64 1.47
CA ASN A 32 7.75 9.70 2.36
C ASN A 32 6.43 9.12 1.82
N GLN A 33 5.87 9.65 0.73
CA GLN A 33 4.72 9.08 0.02
C GLN A 33 5.15 8.14 -1.12
N LYS A 34 6.42 8.12 -1.51
CA LYS A 34 6.95 7.26 -2.58
C LYS A 34 6.74 5.80 -2.19
N ARG A 35 6.18 5.03 -3.13
CA ARG A 35 6.02 3.59 -3.05
C ARG A 35 6.94 2.93 -4.06
N ARG A 36 7.72 1.94 -3.64
CA ARG A 36 8.44 1.07 -4.58
C ARG A 36 7.46 0.10 -5.23
N ARG A 37 7.66 -0.16 -6.52
CA ARG A 37 6.83 -1.14 -7.24
C ARG A 37 7.23 -2.56 -6.77
N PRO A 38 6.29 -3.40 -6.33
CA PRO A 38 6.56 -4.80 -6.08
C PRO A 38 6.80 -5.52 -7.40
N VAL A 39 7.90 -6.27 -7.45
CA VAL A 39 8.33 -7.05 -8.61
C VAL A 39 8.53 -8.48 -8.16
N LEU A 40 7.72 -9.39 -8.72
CA LEU A 40 7.95 -10.82 -8.63
C LEU A 40 9.07 -11.19 -9.62
N ARG A 41 10.20 -11.64 -9.09
CA ARG A 41 11.37 -12.05 -9.87
C ARG A 41 11.14 -13.45 -10.48
N PRO A 42 11.91 -13.82 -11.53
CA PRO A 42 11.79 -15.14 -12.15
C PRO A 42 12.06 -16.32 -11.20
N ASP A 43 12.83 -16.09 -10.14
CA ASP A 43 13.11 -17.08 -9.09
C ASP A 43 11.94 -17.29 -8.11
N GLY A 44 10.83 -16.56 -8.29
CA GLY A 44 9.64 -16.65 -7.45
C GLY A 44 9.70 -15.78 -6.19
N THR A 45 10.75 -14.97 -6.02
CA THR A 45 10.86 -14.03 -4.88
C THR A 45 10.39 -12.63 -5.23
N PHE A 46 9.87 -11.90 -4.24
CA PHE A 46 9.63 -10.46 -4.38
C PHE A 46 10.90 -9.63 -4.12
N ASN A 47 10.97 -8.45 -4.73
CA ASN A 47 12.04 -7.48 -4.48
C ASN A 47 12.08 -6.96 -3.03
N TYR A 48 10.93 -6.94 -2.35
CA TYR A 48 10.86 -6.71 -0.91
C TYR A 48 9.80 -7.64 -0.28
N ASN A 49 10.02 -8.04 0.97
CA ASN A 49 9.06 -8.79 1.76
C ASN A 49 7.96 -7.85 2.28
N PRO A 50 6.66 -8.15 2.06
CA PRO A 50 5.58 -7.24 2.43
C PRO A 50 5.14 -7.36 3.90
N ASP A 51 5.61 -8.36 4.64
CA ASP A 51 5.29 -8.63 6.04
C ASP A 51 6.35 -8.13 7.02
N VAL A 52 7.60 -8.06 6.58
CA VAL A 52 8.72 -7.59 7.39
C VAL A 52 9.01 -6.13 7.03
N TYR A 53 8.86 -5.25 8.02
CA TYR A 53 9.16 -3.84 7.87
C TYR A 53 10.64 -3.53 8.09
N CYS A 54 11.17 -2.60 7.30
CA CYS A 54 12.53 -2.07 7.46
C CYS A 54 12.60 -1.20 8.73
N ASP A 55 13.59 -1.47 9.58
CA ASP A 55 13.91 -0.70 10.80
C ASP A 55 14.77 0.55 10.51
N LYS A 56 15.41 0.61 9.35
CA LYS A 56 16.25 1.73 8.90
C LYS A 56 15.49 2.79 8.10
N TYR A 57 14.21 2.59 7.80
CA TYR A 57 13.42 3.55 7.03
C TYR A 57 12.92 4.68 7.93
N ASP A 58 13.23 5.92 7.57
CA ASP A 58 12.72 7.10 8.25
C ASP A 58 11.36 7.51 7.63
N GLU A 59 10.29 7.33 8.39
CA GLU A 59 8.91 7.66 7.99
C GLU A 59 8.68 9.16 7.72
N ASN A 60 9.47 10.04 8.33
CA ASN A 60 9.32 11.48 8.18
C ASN A 60 9.96 11.95 6.86
N THR A 61 11.21 11.53 6.63
CA THR A 61 11.96 11.95 5.44
C THR A 61 11.68 11.10 4.20
N GLY A 62 11.22 9.86 4.38
CA GLY A 62 11.02 8.91 3.30
C GLY A 62 12.32 8.27 2.79
N SER A 63 13.35 8.21 3.63
CA SER A 63 14.68 7.75 3.26
C SER A 63 15.03 6.41 3.92
N CYS A 64 15.80 5.58 3.20
CA CYS A 64 16.39 4.35 3.71
C CYS A 64 17.84 4.27 3.25
N ALA A 65 18.74 3.81 4.12
CA ALA A 65 20.15 3.58 3.76
C ALA A 65 20.31 2.57 2.60
N ASP A 66 19.39 1.61 2.48
CA ASP A 66 19.39 0.60 1.40
C ASP A 66 18.63 1.07 0.15
N GLY A 67 18.03 2.26 0.18
CA GLY A 67 17.31 2.84 -0.95
C GLY A 67 16.22 1.95 -1.52
N ASP A 68 16.13 1.89 -2.86
CA ASP A 68 15.11 1.10 -3.56
C ASP A 68 15.38 -0.42 -3.50
N ASP A 69 16.62 -0.83 -3.20
CA ASP A 69 17.04 -2.23 -3.09
C ASP A 69 16.76 -2.86 -1.72
N CYS A 70 16.19 -2.11 -0.76
CA CYS A 70 15.86 -2.64 0.56
C CYS A 70 14.94 -3.88 0.46
N PRO A 71 15.29 -5.03 1.05
CA PRO A 71 14.50 -6.25 0.92
C PRO A 71 13.25 -6.28 1.83
N TYR A 72 12.97 -5.21 2.57
CA TYR A 72 11.88 -5.12 3.55
C TYR A 72 10.92 -3.99 3.17
N ALA A 73 9.65 -4.10 3.58
CA ALA A 73 8.66 -3.05 3.33
C ALA A 73 8.99 -1.76 4.09
N HIS A 74 8.85 -0.61 3.43
CA HIS A 74 8.93 0.70 4.05
C HIS A 74 7.56 1.14 4.55
N ARG A 75 7.49 1.66 5.79
CA ARG A 75 6.29 2.28 6.38
C ARG A 75 6.06 3.67 5.79
N ASN A 76 5.90 3.74 4.48
CA ASN A 76 5.64 4.99 3.78
C ASN A 76 4.24 5.54 4.10
N ALA A 77 3.94 6.78 3.70
CA ALA A 77 2.72 7.47 4.09
C ALA A 77 1.47 6.69 3.67
N GLY A 78 0.74 6.21 4.68
CA GLY A 78 -0.40 5.32 4.50
C GLY A 78 -0.01 3.87 4.21
N ASP A 79 1.17 3.37 4.53
CA ASP A 79 1.52 1.95 4.39
C ASP A 79 1.25 1.38 2.97
N THR A 80 1.52 2.19 1.95
CA THR A 80 1.16 1.86 0.57
C THR A 80 2.05 0.79 -0.04
N GLU A 81 3.29 0.59 0.42
CA GLU A 81 4.12 -0.54 -0.03
C GLU A 81 3.50 -1.89 0.31
N ARG A 82 2.95 -2.05 1.52
CA ARG A 82 2.22 -3.26 1.94
C ARG A 82 0.84 -3.33 1.30
N ARG A 83 0.01 -2.30 1.46
CA ARG A 83 -1.40 -2.33 0.99
C ARG A 83 -1.55 -2.56 -0.51
N TYR A 84 -0.59 -2.11 -1.30
CA TYR A 84 -0.59 -2.31 -2.76
C TYR A 84 0.39 -3.41 -3.22
N HIS A 85 0.88 -4.24 -2.31
CA HIS A 85 1.62 -5.44 -2.67
C HIS A 85 0.68 -6.48 -3.29
N PRO A 86 1.06 -7.26 -4.32
CA PRO A 86 0.24 -8.34 -4.90
C PRO A 86 -0.23 -9.39 -3.88
N ARG A 87 0.42 -9.46 -2.72
CA ARG A 87 0.03 -10.29 -1.58
C ARG A 87 -1.26 -9.84 -0.90
N TYR A 88 -1.60 -8.54 -0.96
CA TYR A 88 -2.70 -7.91 -0.20
C TYR A 88 -3.65 -7.06 -1.06
N PHE A 89 -3.16 -6.52 -2.17
CA PHE A 89 -3.93 -5.60 -2.99
C PHE A 89 -5.17 -6.29 -3.54
N LYS A 90 -6.34 -5.79 -3.12
CA LYS A 90 -7.66 -6.30 -3.50
C LYS A 90 -7.89 -7.77 -3.12
N THR A 91 -7.19 -8.30 -2.12
CA THR A 91 -7.40 -9.69 -1.67
C THR A 91 -8.48 -9.81 -0.59
N GLY A 92 -8.97 -8.67 -0.08
CA GLY A 92 -10.09 -8.59 0.86
C GLY A 92 -11.09 -7.51 0.46
N ASN A 93 -12.36 -7.73 0.82
CA ASN A 93 -13.45 -6.79 0.54
C ASN A 93 -13.33 -5.51 1.36
N CYS A 94 -13.66 -4.38 0.75
CA CYS A 94 -13.78 -3.12 1.46
C CYS A 94 -15.04 -3.14 2.33
N ILE A 95 -14.94 -2.60 3.54
CA ILE A 95 -16.10 -2.40 4.44
C ILE A 95 -16.89 -1.13 4.12
N TYR A 96 -16.33 -0.25 3.29
CA TYR A 96 -16.93 1.01 2.91
C TYR A 96 -17.65 0.86 1.58
N GLU A 97 -18.77 1.56 1.44
CA GLU A 97 -19.53 1.62 0.20
C GLU A 97 -18.78 2.41 -0.89
N THR A 98 -19.30 2.32 -2.11
CA THR A 98 -18.87 3.14 -3.25
C THR A 98 -19.84 4.28 -3.50
N THR A 99 -19.34 5.41 -3.98
CA THR A 99 -20.14 6.48 -4.57
C THR A 99 -20.83 5.99 -5.86
N GLU A 100 -21.78 6.78 -6.39
CA GLU A 100 -22.41 6.51 -7.69
C GLU A 100 -21.40 6.39 -8.84
N SER A 101 -20.25 7.05 -8.72
CA SER A 101 -19.13 6.98 -9.67
C SER A 101 -18.23 5.75 -9.48
N GLY A 102 -18.54 4.85 -8.54
CA GLY A 102 -17.76 3.63 -8.27
C GLY A 102 -16.50 3.84 -7.41
N ALA A 103 -16.32 5.02 -6.80
CA ALA A 103 -15.18 5.30 -5.93
C ALA A 103 -15.49 4.95 -4.47
N CYS A 104 -14.52 4.41 -3.72
CA CYS A 104 -14.70 4.19 -2.28
C CYS A 104 -15.02 5.51 -1.56
N VAL A 105 -16.06 5.55 -0.72
CA VAL A 105 -16.42 6.77 0.01
C VAL A 105 -15.32 7.23 0.97
N LYS A 106 -14.49 6.30 1.46
CA LYS A 106 -13.38 6.59 2.39
C LYS A 106 -12.06 6.87 1.66
N ASN A 107 -11.71 6.04 0.69
CA ASN A 107 -10.37 5.99 0.08
C ASN A 107 -10.34 6.40 -1.41
N GLY A 108 -11.48 6.78 -1.98
CA GLY A 108 -11.63 7.18 -3.37
C GLY A 108 -11.39 6.04 -4.37
N LEU A 109 -11.06 6.42 -5.60
CA LEU A 109 -10.74 5.50 -6.70
C LEU A 109 -9.50 4.63 -6.42
N HIS A 110 -8.71 5.02 -5.43
CA HIS A 110 -7.48 4.34 -5.03
C HIS A 110 -7.66 3.50 -3.76
N CYS A 111 -8.83 2.90 -3.56
CA CYS A 111 -8.99 1.95 -2.47
C CYS A 111 -8.18 0.67 -2.74
N ALA A 112 -7.41 0.23 -1.74
CA ALA A 112 -6.64 -1.01 -1.81
C ALA A 112 -7.48 -2.28 -1.58
N PHE A 113 -8.72 -2.13 -1.11
CA PHE A 113 -9.67 -3.23 -0.87
C PHE A 113 -10.67 -3.36 -2.02
N ALA A 114 -11.21 -4.57 -2.20
CA ALA A 114 -12.11 -4.90 -3.30
C ALA A 114 -13.53 -4.38 -3.06
N HIS A 115 -14.12 -3.73 -4.07
CA HIS A 115 -15.50 -3.23 -4.05
C HIS A 115 -16.47 -4.07 -4.90
N GLY A 116 -16.28 -5.39 -4.87
CA GLY A 116 -17.10 -6.34 -5.61
C GLY A 116 -16.32 -7.62 -5.90
N PRO A 117 -16.98 -8.74 -6.23
CA PRO A 117 -16.30 -9.98 -6.64
C PRO A 117 -15.37 -9.82 -7.85
N GLU A 118 -15.71 -8.90 -8.76
CA GLU A 118 -14.95 -8.56 -9.95
C GLU A 118 -13.67 -7.77 -9.66
N ASP A 119 -13.62 -7.10 -8.51
CA ASP A 119 -12.44 -6.35 -8.05
C ASP A 119 -11.54 -7.21 -7.14
N LEU A 120 -12.08 -8.32 -6.59
CA LEU A 120 -11.37 -9.23 -5.69
C LEU A 120 -10.30 -10.05 -6.45
N ARG A 121 -9.12 -10.19 -5.85
CA ARG A 121 -7.94 -10.85 -6.43
C ARG A 121 -7.44 -11.96 -5.53
N LEU A 122 -6.81 -12.95 -6.13
CA LEU A 122 -6.06 -13.96 -5.36
C LEU A 122 -4.73 -13.36 -4.88
N PRO A 123 -4.33 -13.63 -3.62
CA PRO A 123 -3.01 -13.24 -3.13
C PRO A 123 -1.90 -13.94 -3.92
N VAL A 124 -0.86 -13.19 -4.27
CA VAL A 124 0.38 -13.73 -4.85
C VAL A 124 1.40 -13.92 -3.73
N PHE A 125 1.96 -15.12 -3.62
CA PHE A 125 2.91 -15.51 -2.58
C PHE A 125 4.34 -15.51 -3.11
N ASP A 126 5.28 -15.20 -2.21
CA ASP A 126 6.69 -15.47 -2.43
C ASP A 126 6.95 -16.98 -2.33
N ILE A 127 7.84 -17.52 -3.18
CA ILE A 127 8.19 -18.94 -3.18
C ILE A 127 8.64 -19.44 -1.80
N ARG A 128 9.28 -18.58 -1.00
CA ARG A 128 9.77 -18.90 0.35
C ARG A 128 8.61 -19.15 1.34
N GLU A 129 7.45 -18.52 1.13
CA GLU A 129 6.27 -18.68 1.98
C GLU A 129 5.50 -19.97 1.67
N ILE A 130 5.60 -20.45 0.42
CA ILE A 130 4.92 -21.68 -0.04
C ILE A 130 5.65 -22.94 0.44
N GLN A 131 6.97 -22.84 0.60
CA GLN A 131 7.84 -23.96 0.99
C GLN A 131 7.92 -24.19 2.49
N ASP A 132 7.35 -23.31 3.32
CA ASP A 132 7.31 -23.50 4.78
C ASP A 132 6.22 -24.51 5.17
N PRO A 133 6.57 -25.75 5.60
CA PRO A 133 5.60 -26.77 5.99
C PRO A 133 4.81 -26.43 7.27
N GLY A 134 5.19 -25.37 7.99
CA GLY A 134 4.42 -24.82 9.12
C GLY A 134 3.30 -23.85 8.70
N SER A 135 3.31 -23.39 7.44
CA SER A 135 2.33 -22.46 6.91
C SER A 135 1.03 -23.22 6.61
N LYS A 136 0.05 -23.10 7.52
CA LYS A 136 -1.32 -23.62 7.31
C LYS A 136 -2.06 -22.78 6.27
N PHE A 137 -1.54 -22.71 5.05
CA PHE A 137 -2.24 -22.14 3.92
C PHE A 137 -3.16 -23.21 3.33
N THR A 138 -4.33 -23.39 3.96
CA THR A 138 -5.44 -24.02 3.25
C THR A 138 -5.85 -23.06 2.16
N VAL A 139 -5.71 -23.46 0.90
CA VAL A 139 -6.37 -22.82 -0.24
C VAL A 139 -7.87 -23.08 -0.07
N ASN A 140 -8.47 -22.36 0.88
CA ASN A 140 -9.90 -22.22 1.10
C ASN A 140 -10.14 -20.81 1.65
N LEU A 141 -10.37 -19.89 0.71
CA LEU A 141 -11.29 -18.75 0.86
C LEU A 141 -12.49 -19.17 1.75
N PRO A 142 -13.04 -18.41 2.72
CA PRO A 142 -12.90 -16.99 3.05
C PRO A 142 -12.67 -16.71 4.57
N ALA A 143 -12.11 -17.65 5.35
CA ALA A 143 -12.05 -17.54 6.82
C ALA A 143 -10.77 -16.89 7.38
N SER A 144 -9.70 -16.74 6.58
CA SER A 144 -8.44 -16.12 7.02
C SER A 144 -8.52 -14.58 7.15
N LEU A 145 -9.62 -13.98 6.68
CA LEU A 145 -9.90 -12.53 6.71
C LEU A 145 -10.10 -11.96 8.12
N GLU A 146 -10.48 -12.77 9.11
CA GLU A 146 -10.80 -12.27 10.45
C GLU A 146 -9.56 -11.88 11.25
N LYS A 147 -8.42 -12.55 11.02
CA LYS A 147 -7.19 -12.29 11.78
C LYS A 147 -6.39 -11.11 11.25
N GLU A 148 -6.50 -10.80 9.95
CA GLU A 148 -5.89 -9.61 9.34
C GLU A 148 -6.72 -8.33 9.50
N ARG A 149 -8.02 -8.41 9.82
CA ARG A 149 -8.86 -7.25 10.13
C ARG A 149 -8.23 -6.36 11.22
N VAL A 150 -7.63 -6.97 12.24
CA VAL A 150 -7.01 -6.28 13.38
C VAL A 150 -5.74 -5.51 13.00
N LEU A 151 -5.00 -5.95 11.97
CA LEU A 151 -3.78 -5.27 11.53
C LEU A 151 -4.05 -3.99 10.72
N SER A 152 -5.27 -3.85 10.18
CA SER A 152 -5.69 -2.69 9.38
C SER A 152 -6.22 -1.50 10.20
N GLU A 153 -6.34 -1.67 11.51
CA GLU A 153 -6.94 -0.70 12.43
C GLU A 153 -5.90 0.11 13.23
N ASP A 154 -4.66 0.27 12.73
CA ASP A 154 -3.69 1.15 13.39
C ASP A 154 -4.23 2.61 13.37
N PRO A 155 -4.64 3.18 14.52
CA PRO A 155 -5.31 4.48 14.56
C PRO A 155 -4.41 5.60 14.03
N LYS A 156 -3.09 5.38 14.05
CA LYS A 156 -2.07 6.32 13.56
C LYS A 156 -2.35 6.77 12.12
N TRP A 157 -2.86 5.90 11.26
CA TRP A 157 -2.96 6.16 9.81
C TRP A 157 -4.39 6.30 9.28
N ASN A 158 -5.40 5.99 10.12
CA ASN A 158 -6.82 6.16 9.79
C ASN A 158 -7.35 7.57 10.05
N GLY A 159 -6.59 8.38 10.79
CA GLY A 159 -6.86 9.80 11.05
C GLY A 159 -6.44 10.71 9.90
N ARG A 160 -7.25 11.74 9.60
CA ARG A 160 -6.89 12.88 8.73
C ARG A 160 -5.80 13.78 9.32
N SER A 161 -5.01 13.27 10.27
CA SER A 161 -4.20 14.07 11.19
C SER A 161 -2.74 13.62 11.23
N PHE A 162 -2.11 13.53 10.06
CA PHE A 162 -0.77 14.10 9.93
C PHE A 162 -0.94 15.45 9.24
N ALA A 163 -1.59 16.36 9.96
CA ALA A 163 -1.42 17.77 9.72
C ALA A 163 0.04 18.07 10.08
N LEU A 164 0.92 17.94 9.08
CA LEU A 164 2.16 18.68 9.03
C LEU A 164 1.77 20.17 9.02
N ASN A 165 1.45 20.69 10.21
CA ASN A 165 1.90 22.03 10.53
C ASN A 165 3.43 21.96 10.43
N ASP A 166 4.02 22.95 9.78
CA ASP A 166 5.46 23.16 9.65
C ASP A 166 6.15 22.54 8.42
N LEU A 167 5.60 22.75 7.24
CA LEU A 167 6.40 23.04 6.03
C LEU A 167 5.59 23.98 5.13
N HIS A 168 5.77 25.29 5.36
CA HIS A 168 5.42 26.34 4.40
C HIS A 168 6.58 26.49 3.39
N PRO A 169 6.35 27.16 2.25
CA PRO A 169 7.10 27.00 0.99
C PRO A 169 8.58 27.36 1.06
#